data_AF-E4YHN4-F1
#
_entry.id   AF-E4YHN4-F1
#
_cell.length_a   1.000
_cell.length_b   1.000
_cell.length_c   1.000
_cell.angle_alpha   90.00
_cell.angle_beta   90.00
_cell.angle_gamma   90.00
#
_symmetry.space_group_name_H-M   'P 1'
#
loop_
_entity.id
_entity.type
_entity.pdbx_description
1 polymer ?
#
loop_
_entity_poly.entity_id
_entity_poly.type
_entity_poly.pdbx_seq_one_letter_code
_entity_poly.pdbx_strand_id
1 'polypeptide(L)'
;MSPAQIQNIREIREKQLEEKQTEQNIRKTMDKQWDDERIRQAKTLTLMERSEARQRREQQKSLIEENRRLAKEQAAKINYIDHEVYTNPPTRAYFNQFNTTSR
;
A
#
# COMPACT_ATOMS: atom_id res chain seq x y z
N MET A 1 68.89 -9.81 -26.62
CA MET A 1 68.46 -9.70 -25.21
C MET A 1 69.37 -10.56 -24.36
N SER A 2 69.77 -10.08 -23.18
CA SER A 2 70.54 -10.87 -22.22
C SER A 2 69.66 -12.00 -21.64
N PRO A 3 70.20 -13.19 -21.35
CA PRO A 3 69.47 -14.27 -20.67
C PRO A 3 68.77 -13.81 -19.38
N ALA A 4 69.40 -12.91 -18.62
CA ALA A 4 68.84 -12.35 -17.41
C ALA A 4 67.60 -11.45 -17.68
N GLN A 5 67.59 -10.72 -18.80
CA GLN A 5 66.44 -9.91 -19.21
C GLN A 5 65.26 -10.79 -19.62
N ILE A 6 65.51 -11.93 -20.28
CA ILE A 6 64.48 -12.89 -20.67
C ILE A 6 63.83 -13.51 -19.44
N GLN A 7 64.64 -13.86 -18.43
CA GLN A 7 64.13 -14.43 -17.17
C GLN A 7 63.25 -13.42 -16.41
N ASN A 8 63.69 -12.16 -16.31
CA ASN A 8 62.92 -11.10 -15.66
C ASN A 8 61.58 -10.84 -16.39
N ILE A 9 61.56 -10.87 -17.73
CA ILE A 9 60.33 -10.78 -18.52
C ILE A 9 59.38 -11.95 -18.24
N ARG A 10 59.88 -13.17 -18.03
CA ARG A 10 59.05 -14.34 -17.69
C ARG A 10 58.40 -14.19 -16.32
N GLU A 11 59.18 -13.79 -15.32
CA GLU A 11 58.68 -13.57 -13.96
C GLU A 11 57.62 -12.47 -13.90
N ILE A 12 57.83 -11.37 -14.64
CA ILE A 12 56.83 -10.29 -14.75
C ILE A 12 55.54 -10.80 -15.42
N ARG A 13 55.65 -11.61 -16.47
CA ARG A 13 54.47 -12.18 -17.15
C ARG A 13 53.67 -13.12 -16.26
N GLU A 14 54.35 -13.95 -15.46
CA GLU A 14 53.69 -14.84 -14.50
C GLU A 14 52.91 -14.03 -13.46
N LYS A 15 53.54 -13.00 -12.88
CA LYS A 15 52.85 -12.09 -11.95
C LYS A 15 51.63 -11.39 -12.57
N GLN A 16 51.77 -10.90 -13.80
CA GLN A 16 50.64 -10.27 -14.52
C GLN A 16 49.49 -11.24 -14.80
N LEU A 17 49.79 -12.52 -15.06
CA LEU A 17 48.79 -13.56 -15.24
C LEU A 17 48.04 -13.84 -13.93
N GLU A 18 48.77 -13.95 -12.81
CA GLU A 18 48.18 -14.14 -11.48
C GLU A 18 47.30 -12.95 -11.07
N GLU A 19 47.81 -11.72 -11.23
CA GLU A 19 47.06 -10.48 -10.96
C GLU A 19 45.78 -10.44 -11.79
N LYS A 20 45.86 -10.68 -13.10
CA LYS A 20 44.69 -10.69 -13.98
C LYS A 20 43.68 -11.77 -13.59
N GLN A 21 44.15 -12.94 -13.14
CA GLN A 21 43.26 -14.01 -12.69
C GLN A 21 42.55 -13.64 -11.38
N THR A 22 43.26 -13.03 -10.44
CA THR A 22 42.67 -12.56 -9.18
C THR A 22 41.64 -11.46 -9.43
N GLU A 23 41.93 -10.49 -10.29
CA GLU A 23 40.98 -9.45 -10.68
C GLU A 23 39.71 -10.02 -11.31
N GLN A 24 39.84 -10.99 -12.23
CA GLN A 24 38.69 -11.64 -12.84
C GLN A 24 37.85 -12.39 -11.82
N ASN A 25 38.49 -13.06 -10.85
CA ASN A 25 37.78 -13.76 -9.79
C ASN A 25 37.03 -12.76 -8.90
N ILE A 26 37.66 -11.66 -8.49
CA ILE A 26 37.03 -10.60 -7.70
C ILE A 26 35.81 -10.03 -8.45
N ARG A 27 35.97 -9.66 -9.72
CA ARG A 27 34.87 -9.15 -10.55
C ARG A 27 33.70 -10.13 -10.63
N LYS A 28 33.97 -11.41 -10.92
CA LYS A 28 32.92 -12.45 -10.95
C LYS A 28 32.21 -12.61 -9.62
N THR A 29 32.93 -12.47 -8.50
CA THR A 29 32.34 -12.59 -7.17
C THR A 29 31.46 -11.38 -6.88
N MET A 30 31.92 -10.17 -7.21
CA MET A 30 31.12 -8.96 -7.10
C MET A 30 29.86 -9.01 -7.96
N ASP A 31 29.97 -9.38 -9.24
CA ASP A 31 28.82 -9.44 -10.14
C ASP A 31 27.73 -10.38 -9.60
N LYS A 32 28.13 -11.54 -9.07
CA LYS A 32 27.22 -12.48 -8.41
C LYS A 32 26.57 -11.87 -7.16
N GLN A 33 27.33 -11.19 -6.32
CA GLN A 33 26.80 -10.52 -5.13
C GLN A 33 25.76 -9.46 -5.52
N TRP A 34 26.04 -8.67 -6.55
CA TRP A 34 25.11 -7.67 -7.08
C TRP A 34 23.85 -8.28 -7.67
N ASP A 35 23.96 -9.42 -8.36
CA ASP A 35 22.78 -10.15 -8.86
C ASP A 35 21.94 -10.70 -7.71
N ASP A 36 22.56 -11.30 -6.71
CA ASP A 36 21.89 -11.83 -5.52
C ASP A 36 21.20 -10.73 -4.70
N GLU A 37 21.83 -9.57 -4.57
CA GLU A 37 21.24 -8.39 -3.93
C GLU A 37 20.05 -7.86 -4.72
N ARG A 38 20.17 -7.72 -6.04
CA ARG A 38 19.05 -7.31 -6.90
C ARG A 38 17.86 -8.24 -6.77
N ILE A 39 18.08 -9.55 -6.79
CA ILE A 39 17.01 -10.54 -6.62
C ILE A 39 16.37 -10.44 -5.24
N ARG A 40 17.18 -10.27 -4.18
CA ARG A 40 16.67 -10.09 -2.82
C ARG A 40 15.81 -8.83 -2.70
N GLN A 41 16.29 -7.70 -3.22
CA GLN A 41 15.55 -6.44 -3.21
C GLN A 41 14.23 -6.55 -4.00
N ALA A 42 14.24 -7.16 -5.18
CA ALA A 42 13.03 -7.37 -5.96
C ALA A 42 11.99 -8.22 -5.20
N LYS A 43 12.44 -9.28 -4.52
CA LYS A 43 11.57 -10.11 -3.68
C LYS A 43 11.00 -9.34 -2.49
N THR A 44 11.82 -8.55 -1.79
CA THR A 44 11.35 -7.74 -0.65
C THR A 44 10.33 -6.71 -1.09
N LEU A 45 10.57 -6.01 -2.21
CA LEU A 45 9.63 -5.04 -2.76
C LEU A 45 8.30 -5.69 -3.14
N THR A 46 8.34 -6.83 -3.84
CA THR A 46 7.13 -7.58 -4.19
C THR A 46 6.32 -8.00 -2.96
N LEU A 47 6.99 -8.41 -1.88
CA LEU A 47 6.32 -8.77 -0.62
C LEU A 47 5.70 -7.55 0.06
N MET A 48 6.41 -6.42 0.06
CA MET A 48 5.91 -5.15 0.60
C MET A 48 4.66 -4.69 -0.16
N GLU A 49 4.70 -4.63 -1.49
CA GLU A 49 3.56 -4.25 -2.33
C GLU A 49 2.34 -5.14 -2.08
N ARG A 50 2.54 -6.46 -1.99
CA ARG A 50 1.47 -7.40 -1.68
C ARG A 50 0.89 -7.18 -0.28
N SER A 51 1.74 -6.84 0.69
CA SER A 51 1.28 -6.53 2.05
C SER A 51 0.46 -5.26 2.10
N GLU A 52 0.90 -4.22 1.39
CA GLU A 52 0.20 -2.94 1.30
C GLU A 52 -1.15 -3.11 0.58
N ALA A 53 -1.18 -3.86 -0.52
CA ALA A 53 -2.43 -4.15 -1.23
C ALA A 53 -3.45 -4.89 -0.35
N ARG A 54 -3.01 -5.80 0.53
CA ARG A 54 -3.89 -6.46 1.51
C ARG A 54 -4.42 -5.47 2.54
N GLN A 55 -3.55 -4.62 3.10
CA GLN A 55 -3.95 -3.61 4.08
C GLN A 55 -4.95 -2.62 3.48
N ARG A 56 -4.69 -2.11 2.28
CA ARG A 56 -5.61 -1.21 1.56
C ARG A 56 -6.97 -1.86 1.33
N ARG A 57 -7.00 -3.13 0.94
CA ARG A 57 -8.26 -3.87 0.74
C ARG A 57 -9.05 -3.98 2.04
N GLU A 58 -8.38 -4.24 3.15
CA GLU A 58 -9.05 -4.36 4.46
C GLU A 58 -9.60 -3.02 4.93
N GLN A 59 -8.81 -1.94 4.80
CA GLN A 59 -9.26 -0.58 5.08
C GLN A 59 -10.47 -0.21 4.21
N GLN A 60 -10.44 -0.54 2.92
CA GLN A 60 -11.54 -0.27 2.00
C GLN A 60 -12.83 -1.01 2.41
N LYS A 61 -12.72 -2.28 2.84
CA LYS A 61 -13.89 -3.02 3.35
C LYS A 61 -14.49 -2.35 4.58
N SER A 62 -13.64 -1.99 5.54
CA SER A 62 -14.08 -1.31 6.77
C SER A 62 -14.79 0.01 6.46
N LEU A 63 -14.24 0.82 5.55
CA LEU A 63 -14.88 2.06 5.09
C LEU A 63 -16.22 1.82 4.40
N ILE A 64 -16.32 0.77 3.56
CA ILE A 64 -17.59 0.41 2.90
C ILE A 64 -18.66 0.03 3.93
N GLU A 65 -18.29 -0.77 4.94
CA GLU A 65 -19.21 -1.18 6.00
C GLU A 65 -19.68 0.01 6.84
N GLU A 66 -18.76 0.90 7.20
CA GLU A 66 -19.08 2.13 7.95
C GLU A 66 -19.99 3.06 7.13
N ASN A 67 -19.66 3.31 5.87
CA ASN A 67 -20.50 4.10 4.97
C ASN A 67 -21.91 3.49 4.82
N ARG A 68 -22.01 2.16 4.73
CA ARG A 68 -23.31 1.48 4.68
C ARG A 68 -24.10 1.66 5.97
N ARG A 69 -23.45 1.62 7.13
CA ARG A 69 -24.10 1.88 8.43
C ARG A 69 -24.59 3.33 8.50
N LEU A 70 -23.72 4.29 8.20
CA LEU A 70 -24.05 5.72 8.22
C LEU A 70 -25.20 6.06 7.25
N ALA A 71 -25.19 5.48 6.04
CA ALA A 71 -26.27 5.69 5.07
C ALA A 71 -27.63 5.19 5.60
N LYS A 72 -27.66 4.04 6.28
CA LYS A 72 -28.89 3.52 6.92
C LYS A 72 -29.37 4.43 8.05
N GLU A 73 -28.46 4.87 8.91
CA GLU A 73 -28.78 5.77 10.02
C GLU A 73 -29.33 7.11 9.50
N GLN A 74 -28.69 7.66 8.46
CA GLN A 74 -29.14 8.89 7.83
C GLN A 74 -30.52 8.73 7.20
N ALA A 75 -30.76 7.64 6.46
CA ALA A 75 -32.07 7.38 5.88
C ALA A 75 -33.17 7.22 6.94
N ALA A 76 -32.88 6.49 8.04
CA ALA A 76 -33.81 6.36 9.16
C ALA A 76 -34.11 7.71 9.82
N LYS A 77 -33.10 8.55 10.01
CA LYS A 77 -33.25 9.90 10.57
C LYS A 77 -34.10 10.80 9.68
N ILE A 78 -33.86 10.79 8.37
CA ILE A 78 -34.64 11.57 7.41
C ILE A 78 -36.10 11.12 7.44
N ASN A 79 -36.35 9.80 7.39
CA ASN A 79 -37.70 9.26 7.48
C ASN A 79 -38.42 9.71 8.76
N TYR A 80 -37.75 9.66 9.91
CA TYR A 80 -38.31 10.14 11.18
C TYR A 80 -38.65 11.63 11.14
N ILE A 81 -37.74 12.46 10.62
CA ILE A 81 -37.96 13.91 10.52
C ILE A 81 -39.17 14.20 9.61
N ASP A 82 -39.24 13.56 8.45
CA ASP A 82 -40.30 13.82 7.47
C ASP A 82 -41.69 13.38 7.97
N HIS A 83 -41.76 12.25 8.71
CA HIS A 83 -43.04 11.62 9.05
C HIS A 83 -43.52 11.89 10.47
N GLU A 84 -42.64 12.21 11.41
CA GLU A 84 -43.00 12.43 12.82
C GLU A 84 -42.82 13.90 13.23
N VAL A 85 -41.82 14.59 12.68
CA VAL A 85 -41.50 15.97 13.09
C VAL A 85 -42.18 17.00 12.19
N TYR A 86 -42.16 16.81 10.87
CA TYR A 86 -42.75 17.75 9.92
C TYR A 86 -44.22 17.51 9.61
N THR A 87 -44.82 16.49 10.20
CA THR A 87 -46.27 16.34 10.23
C THR A 87 -46.85 17.17 11.38
N ASN A 88 -47.72 18.14 11.08
CA ASN A 88 -48.51 18.86 12.07
C ASN A 88 -49.96 18.35 12.08
N PRO A 89 -50.22 17.16 12.66
CA PRO A 89 -51.59 16.68 12.79
C PRO A 89 -52.36 17.59 13.75
N PRO A 90 -53.58 18.03 13.39
CA PRO A 90 -54.39 18.83 14.28
C PRO A 90 -54.70 18.06 15.57
N THR A 91 -54.40 18.66 16.71
CA THR A 91 -54.68 18.07 18.02
C THR A 91 -56.17 18.14 18.34
N ARG A 92 -56.66 17.29 19.24
CA ARG A 92 -58.07 17.32 19.68
C ARG A 92 -58.50 18.70 20.20
N ALA A 93 -57.56 19.44 20.80
CA ALA A 93 -57.78 20.81 21.24
C ALA A 93 -58.13 21.77 20.09
N TYR A 94 -57.57 21.57 18.89
CA TYR A 94 -57.92 22.36 17.70
C TYR A 94 -59.39 22.16 17.30
N PHE A 95 -59.87 20.91 17.25
CA PHE A 95 -61.26 20.62 16.88
C PHE A 95 -62.27 21.12 17.92
N ASN A 96 -61.90 21.09 19.21
CA ASN A 96 -62.74 21.60 20.29
C ASN A 96 -62.93 23.12 20.27
N GLN A 97 -62.21 23.88 19.44
CA GLN A 97 -62.39 25.33 19.32
C GLN A 97 -63.67 25.70 18.54
N PHE A 98 -64.17 24.80 17.69
CA PHE A 98 -65.34 25.04 16.85
C PHE A 98 -66.65 24.64 17.56
N ASN A 99 -67.76 25.31 17.23
CA ASN A 99 -69.12 25.05 17.78
C ASN A 99 -69.26 25.24 19.31
N THR A 100 -68.43 26.08 19.92
CA THR A 100 -68.44 26.34 21.36
C THR A 100 -69.47 27.38 21.81
N THR A 101 -70.07 28.14 20.88
CA THR A 101 -71.10 29.14 21.17
C THR A 101 -72.28 28.98 20.21
N SER A 102 -73.51 29.15 20.72
CA SER A 102 -74.73 29.22 19.89
C SER A 102 -74.96 30.68 19.51
N ARG A 103 -75.12 30.96 18.22
CA ARG A 103 -75.37 32.31 17.68
C ARG A 103 -76.82 32.73 17.88
#